data_AF-A0A957F2D3-F1
#
_entry.id   AF-A0A957F2D3-F1
#
_cell.length_a   1.000
_cell.length_b   1.000
_cell.length_c   1.000
_cell.angle_alpha   90.00
_cell.angle_beta   90.00
_cell.angle_gamma   90.00
#
_symmetry.space_group_name_H-M   'P 1'
#
loop_
_entity.id
_entity.type
_entity.pdbx_description
1 polymer ?
#
loop_
_entity_poly.entity_id
_entity_poly.type
_entity_poly.pdbx_seq_one_letter_code
_entity_poly.pdbx_strand_id
1 'polypeptide(L)' 'MICDVILSKANNKFVAQAKEWPEVIAEGTSRDAAIERLKSHLLDYLTNQVEIVQVEIPLPDHT' A
#
# COMPACT_ATOMS: atom_id res chain seq x y z
N MET A 1 -7.59 -6.21 14.66
CA MET A 1 -6.85 -4.95 14.49
C MET A 1 -7.75 -3.96 13.77
N ILE A 2 -7.73 -2.69 14.16
CA ILE A 2 -8.43 -1.59 13.47
C ILE A 2 -7.33 -0.64 13.00
N CYS A 3 -7.37 -0.22 11.74
CA CYS A 3 -6.39 0.69 11.15
C CYS A 3 -7.10 1.76 10.32
N ASP A 4 -6.47 2.93 10.25
CA ASP A 4 -6.92 4.01 9.37
C ASP A 4 -6.55 3.70 7.91
N VAL A 5 -7.52 3.89 7.02
CA VAL A 5 -7.36 3.67 5.58
C VAL A 5 -7.52 4.98 4.84
N ILE A 6 -6.52 5.34 4.04
CA ILE A 6 -6.61 6.43 3.08
C ILE A 6 -7.29 5.86 1.82
N LEU A 7 -8.42 6.46 1.46
CA LEU A 7 -9.16 6.12 0.25
C LEU A 7 -9.07 7.28 -0.74
N SER A 8 -8.60 6.99 -1.93
CA SER A 8 -8.56 7.94 -3.05
C SER A 8 -9.19 7.32 -4.29
N LYS A 9 -9.52 8.17 -5.26
CA LYS A 9 -10.04 7.73 -6.56
C LYS A 9 -9.09 8.25 -7.64
N ALA A 10 -8.50 7.36 -8.41
CA ALA A 10 -7.60 7.67 -9.51
C ALA A 10 -7.94 6.82 -10.73
N ASN A 11 -7.95 7.40 -11.93
CA ASN A 11 -8.20 6.69 -13.19
C ASN A 11 -9.43 5.75 -13.17
N ASN A 12 -10.52 6.25 -12.59
CA ASN A 12 -11.79 5.52 -12.42
C ASN A 12 -11.72 4.25 -11.55
N LYS A 13 -10.66 4.09 -10.75
CA LYS A 13 -10.53 3.05 -9.72
C LYS A 13 -10.47 3.69 -8.34
N PHE A 14 -10.87 2.92 -7.33
CA PHE A 14 -10.65 3.24 -5.93
C PHE A 14 -9.30 2.66 -5.51
N VAL A 15 -8.49 3.48 -4.85
CA VAL A 15 -7.20 3.09 -4.28
C VAL A 15 -7.32 3.21 -2.77
N ALA A 16 -7.11 2.10 -2.08
CA ALA A 16 -7.08 2.02 -0.63
C ALA A 16 -5.63 1.79 -0.19
N GLN A 17 -5.19 2.52 0.82
CA GLN A 17 -3.85 2.43 1.40
C GLN A 17 -3.94 2.45 2.92
N ALA A 18 -3.19 1.59 3.59
CA ALA A 18 -3.10 1.62 5.05
C ALA A 18 -2.19 2.77 5.50
N LYS A 19 -2.66 3.60 6.44
CA LYS A 19 -1.90 4.79 6.88
C LYS A 19 -0.58 4.43 7.59
N GLU A 20 -0.60 3.36 8.37
CA GLU A 20 0.56 2.86 9.14
C GLU A 20 1.53 2.04 8.27
N TRP A 21 1.05 1.50 7.14
CA TRP A 21 1.84 0.71 6.20
C TRP A 21 1.63 1.25 4.78
N PRO A 22 2.28 2.37 4.44
CA PRO A 22 2.10 3.02 3.13
C PRO A 22 2.49 2.12 1.94
N GLU A 23 3.32 1.10 2.16
CA GLU A 23 3.67 0.06 1.19
C GLU A 23 2.50 -0.86 0.83
N VAL A 24 1.48 -0.97 1.68
CA VAL A 24 0.32 -1.83 1.44
C VAL A 24 -0.78 -1.01 0.76
N ILE A 25 -0.90 -1.20 -0.55
CA ILE A 25 -1.86 -0.52 -1.41
C ILE A 25 -2.71 -1.55 -2.16
N ALA A 26 -3.99 -1.25 -2.35
CA ALA A 26 -4.89 -2.06 -3.14
C ALA A 26 -5.82 -1.21 -4.02
N GLU A 27 -6.02 -1.65 -5.26
CA GLU A 27 -6.98 -1.05 -6.18
C GLU A 27 -8.27 -1.88 -6.27
N GLY A 28 -9.41 -1.20 -6.41
CA GLY A 28 -10.71 -1.82 -6.62
C GLY A 28 -11.59 -1.03 -7.59
N THR A 29 -12.55 -1.71 -8.22
CA THR A 29 -13.56 -1.07 -9.08
C THR A 29 -14.64 -0.35 -8.27
N SER A 30 -14.78 -0.69 -6.99
CA SER A 30 -15.63 -0.02 -6.02
C SER A 30 -14.84 0.27 -4.73
N ARG A 31 -15.40 1.13 -3.88
CA ARG A 31 -14.86 1.44 -2.55
C ARG A 31 -14.65 0.17 -1.74
N ASP A 32 -15.70 -0.64 -1.60
CA ASP A 32 -15.66 -1.88 -0.81
C ASP A 32 -14.68 -2.89 -1.39
N ALA A 33 -14.62 -3.02 -2.72
CA ALA A 33 -13.65 -3.92 -3.35
C ALA A 33 -12.20 -3.52 -3.06
N ALA A 34 -11.90 -2.22 -3.04
CA ALA A 34 -10.56 -1.73 -2.71
C ALA A 34 -10.22 -2.01 -1.23
N ILE A 35 -11.18 -1.82 -0.32
CA ILE A 35 -11.01 -2.09 1.11
C ILE A 35 -10.81 -3.59 1.37
N GLU A 36 -11.63 -4.46 0.77
CA GLU A 36 -11.51 -5.91 0.96
C GLU A 36 -10.16 -6.43 0.44
N ARG A 37 -9.70 -5.94 -0.71
CA ARG A 37 -8.37 -6.27 -1.23
C ARG A 37 -7.27 -5.76 -0.32
N LEU A 38 -7.41 -4.53 0.21
CA LEU A 38 -6.43 -3.98 1.16
C LEU A 38 -6.32 -4.87 2.40
N LYS A 39 -7.44 -5.36 2.95
CA LYS A 39 -7.42 -6.28 4.10
C LYS A 39 -6.63 -7.56 3.81
N SER A 40 -6.83 -8.17 2.64
CA SER A 40 -6.08 -9.35 2.23
C SER A 40 -4.59 -9.05 2.08
N HIS A 41 -4.23 -7.95 1.42
CA HIS A 41 -2.82 -7.54 1.26
C HIS A 41 -2.16 -7.24 2.61
N LEU A 42 -2.88 -6.58 3.51
CA LEU A 42 -2.37 -6.24 4.84
C LEU A 42 -2.18 -7.50 5.71
N LEU A 43 -3.11 -8.45 5.64
CA LEU A 43 -2.96 -9.72 6.33
C LEU A 43 -1.74 -10.49 5.81
N ASP A 44 -1.58 -10.55 4.49
CA ASP A 44 -0.42 -11.19 3.86
C ASP A 44 0.89 -10.52 4.31
N TYR A 45 0.96 -9.19 4.23
CA TYR A 45 2.11 -8.41 4.65
C TYR A 45 2.50 -8.61 6.13
N LEU A 46 1.50 -8.69 7.02
CA LEU A 46 1.74 -8.87 8.46
C LEU A 46 2.07 -10.32 8.86
N THR A 47 1.71 -11.30 8.03
CA THR A 47 1.90 -12.73 8.34
C THR A 47 3.10 -13.33 7.64
N ASN A 48 3.50 -12.79 6.49
CA ASN A 48 4.69 -13.21 5.77
C ASN A 48 5.93 -12.46 6.28
N GLN A 49 7.07 -13.17 6.31
CA GLN A 49 8.36 -12.52 6.57
C GLN A 49 8.72 -11.66 5.37
N VAL A 50 8.53 -10.35 5.50
CA VAL A 50 8.94 -9.38 4.48
C VAL A 50 10.45 -9.17 4.61
N GLU A 51 11.18 -9.48 3.54
CA GLU A 51 12.60 -9.18 3.47
C GLU A 51 12.80 -7.67 3.23
N ILE A 52 13.42 -6.98 4.19
CA ILE A 52 13.76 -5.57 4.07
C ILE A 52 15.16 -5.46 3.52
N VAL A 53 15.28 -4.92 2.30
CA VAL A 53 16.56 -4.72 1.61
C VAL A 53 16.91 -3.24 1.61
N GLN A 54 18.11 -2.90 2.06
CA GLN A 54 18.67 -1.55 1.94
C GLN A 54 19.26 -1.37 0.54
N VAL A 55 18.87 -0.29 -0.13
CA VAL A 55 19.34 0.05 -1.48
C VAL A 55 19.98 1.44 -1.43
N GLU A 56 21.21 1.55 -1.96
CA GLU A 56 21.88 2.84 -2.15
C GLU A 56 21.29 3.51 -3.39
N ILE A 57 20.78 4.74 -3.24
CA ILE A 57 20.30 5.56 -4.36
C ILE A 57 21.43 6.53 -4.73
N PRO A 58 22.06 6.38 -5.91
CA PRO A 58 23.08 7.32 -6.35
C PRO A 58 22.44 8.69 -6.57
N LEU A 59 22.88 9.69 -5.81
CA LEU A 59 22.50 11.07 -6.05
C LEU A 59 23.29 11.58 -7.25
N PRO A 60 22.67 12.33 -8.18
CA PRO A 60 23.41 12.95 -9.26
C PRO A 60 24.42 13.95 -8.67
N ASP A 61 25.71 13.76 -8.97
CA ASP A 61 26.74 14.75 -8.69
C ASP A 61 26.37 16.05 -9.41
N HIS A 62 25.95 17.06 -8.65
CA HIS A 62 25.87 18.43 -9.17
C HIS A 62 27.31 18.90 -9.41
N THR A 63 27.81 18.71 -10.63
CA THR A 63 29.02 19.37 -11.15
C THR A 63 28.66 20.65 -11.89
#